data_AF-A0A920IRM5-F1
#
_entry.id   AF-A0A920IRM5-F1
#
_cell.length_a   1.000
_cell.length_b   1.000
_cell.length_c   1.000
_cell.angle_alpha   90.00
_cell.angle_beta   90.00
_cell.angle_gamma   90.00
#
_symmetry.space_group_name_H-M   'P 1'
#
loop_
_entity.id
_entity.type
_entity.pdbx_description
1 polymer ?
#
loop_
_entity_poly.entity_id
_entity_poly.type
_entity_poly.pdbx_seq_one_letter_code
_entity_poly.pdbx_strand_id
1 'polypeptide(L)'
;MHEEVCRLANILKKLGAKKGSRVCIYMPMIPEAIYSMLACARIGAIHSVVFGGFSAESLKDRILDADCRIVITADEGVRGGKSIPLKSNVDKALESCPQVSACLVVRRTGAKINWVHERDHYYDEICKTVSADCECEEMDAEILYLYCIPLVQLVNQKV
;
A
#
# COMPACT_ATOMS: atom_id res chain seq x y z
N MET A 1 -15.37 -10.92 -0.44
CA MET A 1 -13.91 -10.98 -0.68
C MET A 1 -13.55 -10.68 -2.14
N HIS A 2 -14.12 -11.39 -3.12
CA HIS A 2 -13.85 -11.11 -4.55
C HIS A 2 -14.23 -9.66 -4.95
N GLU A 3 -15.42 -9.20 -4.60
CA GLU A 3 -15.85 -7.82 -4.90
C GLU A 3 -14.90 -6.75 -4.33
N GLU A 4 -14.47 -6.89 -3.08
CA GLU A 4 -13.51 -5.95 -2.45
C GLU A 4 -12.17 -5.91 -3.19
N VAL A 5 -11.67 -7.07 -3.64
CA VAL A 5 -10.45 -7.16 -4.44
C VAL A 5 -10.65 -6.45 -5.79
N CYS A 6 -11.78 -6.67 -6.46
CA CYS A 6 -12.09 -6.01 -7.73
C CYS A 6 -12.22 -4.49 -7.58
N ARG A 7 -12.88 -4.03 -6.51
CA ARG A 7 -13.00 -2.60 -6.20
C ARG A 7 -11.63 -1.99 -5.98
N LEU A 8 -10.79 -2.60 -5.14
CA LEU A 8 -9.46 -2.09 -4.86
C LEU A 8 -8.56 -2.12 -6.12
N ALA A 9 -8.66 -3.15 -6.96
CA ALA A 9 -7.99 -3.21 -8.25
C ALA A 9 -8.39 -2.03 -9.16
N ASN A 10 -9.69 -1.72 -9.25
CA ASN A 10 -10.19 -0.58 -10.00
C ASN A 10 -9.76 0.77 -9.39
N ILE A 11 -9.68 0.88 -8.06
CA ILE A 11 -9.10 2.05 -7.38
C ILE A 11 -7.66 2.24 -7.84
N LEU A 12 -6.84 1.19 -7.80
CA LEU A 12 -5.43 1.28 -8.21
C LEU A 12 -5.29 1.69 -9.67
N LYS A 13 -6.10 1.13 -10.58
CA LYS A 13 -6.15 1.56 -11.99
C LYS A 13 -6.50 3.05 -12.11
N LYS A 14 -7.50 3.52 -11.36
CA LYS A 14 -7.92 4.95 -11.32
C LYS A 14 -6.82 5.87 -10.78
N LEU A 15 -6.01 5.38 -9.84
CA LEU A 15 -4.82 6.08 -9.32
C LEU A 15 -3.59 5.96 -10.23
N GLY A 16 -3.74 5.37 -11.43
CA GLY A 16 -2.69 5.30 -12.45
C GLY A 16 -1.84 4.04 -12.43
N ALA A 17 -2.19 3.03 -11.63
CA ALA A 17 -1.51 1.74 -11.67
C ALA A 17 -1.73 1.03 -13.01
N LYS A 18 -0.66 0.46 -13.54
CA LYS A 18 -0.62 -0.36 -14.75
C LYS A 18 0.08 -1.68 -14.45
N LYS A 19 0.03 -2.62 -15.39
CA LYS A 19 0.85 -3.84 -15.33
C LYS A 19 2.33 -3.45 -15.15
N GLY A 20 2.99 -4.09 -14.18
CA GLY A 20 4.37 -3.79 -13.78
C GLY A 20 4.55 -2.60 -12.84
N SER A 21 3.48 -1.83 -12.53
CA SER A 21 3.55 -0.77 -11.51
C SER A 21 3.88 -1.33 -10.14
N ARG A 22 4.61 -0.53 -9.35
CA ARG A 22 5.09 -0.91 -8.02
C ARG A 22 4.24 -0.21 -6.96
N VAL A 23 3.64 -1.00 -6.08
CA VAL A 23 2.73 -0.52 -5.03
C VAL A 23 3.28 -0.90 -3.67
N CYS A 24 3.56 0.09 -2.82
CA CYS A 24 3.97 -0.14 -1.45
C CYS A 24 2.73 -0.34 -0.56
N ILE A 25 2.73 -1.37 0.28
CA ILE A 25 1.64 -1.64 1.22
C ILE A 25 2.20 -1.49 2.64
N TYR A 26 1.81 -0.43 3.34
CA TYR A 26 2.19 -0.13 4.73
C TYR A 26 0.93 -0.07 5.60
N MET A 27 0.43 -1.26 5.95
CA MET A 27 -0.89 -1.46 6.56
C MET A 27 -0.80 -2.19 7.92
N PRO A 28 -1.80 -2.03 8.81
CA PRO A 28 -1.96 -2.89 9.96
C PRO A 28 -2.55 -4.26 9.54
N MET A 29 -2.70 -5.17 10.49
CA MET A 29 -3.35 -6.48 10.27
C MET A 29 -4.87 -6.34 10.14
N ILE A 30 -5.33 -5.80 9.01
CA ILE A 30 -6.75 -5.62 8.65
C ILE A 30 -7.04 -6.26 7.28
N PRO A 31 -8.30 -6.60 6.96
CA PRO A 31 -8.64 -7.31 5.72
C PRO A 31 -8.18 -6.59 4.44
N GLU A 32 -8.21 -5.26 4.44
CA GLU A 32 -7.79 -4.41 3.33
C GLU A 32 -6.32 -4.62 2.94
N ALA A 33 -5.47 -5.09 3.87
CA ALA A 33 -4.09 -5.45 3.56
C ALA A 33 -4.03 -6.64 2.59
N ILE A 34 -4.86 -7.67 2.80
CA ILE A 34 -4.95 -8.83 1.90
C ILE A 34 -5.63 -8.44 0.59
N TYR A 35 -6.67 -7.60 0.65
CA TYR A 35 -7.33 -7.10 -0.55
C TYR A 35 -6.35 -6.31 -1.43
N SER A 36 -5.46 -5.54 -0.80
CA SER A 36 -4.42 -4.78 -1.49
C SER A 36 -3.43 -5.68 -2.24
N MET A 37 -2.97 -6.76 -1.60
CA MET A 37 -2.06 -7.72 -2.23
C MET A 37 -2.72 -8.40 -3.43
N LEU A 38 -3.93 -8.90 -3.25
CA LEU A 38 -4.68 -9.60 -4.31
C LEU A 38 -5.09 -8.66 -5.45
N ALA A 39 -5.42 -7.41 -5.15
CA ALA A 39 -5.73 -6.40 -6.15
C ALA A 39 -4.52 -6.05 -7.01
N CYS A 40 -3.33 -5.93 -6.40
CA CYS A 40 -2.09 -5.74 -7.15
C CYS A 40 -1.86 -6.92 -8.09
N ALA A 41 -1.95 -8.15 -7.59
CA ALA A 41 -1.82 -9.35 -8.41
C ALA A 41 -2.83 -9.39 -9.56
N ARG A 42 -4.09 -9.02 -9.31
CA ARG A 42 -5.18 -9.01 -10.30
C ARG A 42 -4.90 -8.10 -11.50
N ILE A 43 -4.22 -6.98 -11.29
CA ILE A 43 -3.91 -5.99 -12.35
C ILE A 43 -2.47 -6.11 -12.88
N GLY A 44 -1.75 -7.15 -12.47
CA GLY A 44 -0.34 -7.34 -12.81
C GLY A 44 0.60 -6.30 -12.19
N ALA A 45 0.19 -5.61 -11.13
CA ALA A 45 1.05 -4.75 -10.34
C ALA A 45 1.85 -5.57 -9.33
N ILE A 46 3.03 -5.08 -8.97
CA ILE A 46 3.96 -5.74 -8.06
C ILE A 46 3.87 -5.05 -6.71
N HIS A 47 3.51 -5.81 -5.67
CA HIS A 47 3.35 -5.26 -4.34
C HIS A 47 4.63 -5.44 -3.50
N SER A 48 5.00 -4.38 -2.78
CA SER A 48 6.08 -4.35 -1.80
C SER A 48 5.47 -4.14 -0.41
N VAL A 49 5.40 -5.21 0.38
CA VAL A 49 4.73 -5.18 1.68
C VAL A 49 5.72 -4.78 2.77
N VAL A 50 5.41 -3.70 3.47
CA VAL A 50 6.21 -3.19 4.59
C VAL A 50 5.38 -3.28 5.85
N PHE A 51 5.91 -3.96 6.87
CA PHE A 51 5.20 -4.13 8.12
C PHE A 51 4.94 -2.76 8.80
N GLY A 52 3.69 -2.50 9.22
CA GLY A 52 3.26 -1.23 9.83
C GLY A 52 3.98 -0.81 11.12
N GLY A 53 4.88 -1.63 11.66
CA GLY A 53 5.73 -1.29 12.81
C GLY A 53 7.12 -0.76 12.45
N PHE A 54 7.50 -0.70 11.18
CA PHE A 54 8.79 -0.11 10.76
C PHE A 54 8.80 1.41 10.89
N SER A 55 10.00 1.98 11.06
CA SER A 55 10.21 3.43 11.08
C SER A 55 9.94 4.07 9.72
N ALA A 56 9.68 5.38 9.70
CA ALA A 56 9.50 6.15 8.46
C ALA A 56 10.74 6.06 7.54
N GLU A 57 11.95 6.02 8.10
CA GLU A 57 13.18 5.84 7.35
C GLU A 57 13.25 4.48 6.65
N SER A 58 12.93 3.41 7.38
CA SER A 58 12.82 2.05 6.84
C SER A 58 11.75 1.94 5.74
N LEU A 59 10.65 2.68 5.86
CA LEU A 59 9.61 2.74 4.84
C LEU A 59 10.12 3.47 3.59
N LYS A 60 10.75 4.63 3.76
CA LYS A 60 11.34 5.44 2.68
C LYS A 60 12.32 4.61 1.85
N ASP A 61 13.27 3.92 2.50
CA ASP A 61 14.28 3.13 1.77
C ASP A 61 13.63 2.03 0.90
N ARG A 62 12.56 1.39 1.40
CA ARG A 62 11.82 0.36 0.65
C ARG A 62 10.98 0.93 -0.48
N ILE A 63 10.42 2.13 -0.32
CA ILE A 63 9.69 2.82 -1.38
C ILE A 63 10.66 3.16 -2.53
N LEU A 64 11.85 3.67 -2.19
CA LEU A 64 12.86 4.05 -3.18
C LEU A 64 13.47 2.83 -3.87
N ASP A 65 13.83 1.78 -3.14
CA ASP A 65 14.43 0.56 -3.70
C ASP A 65 13.48 -0.16 -4.67
N ALA A 66 12.18 -0.20 -4.35
CA ALA A 66 11.17 -0.83 -5.18
C ALA A 66 10.60 0.10 -6.28
N ASP A 67 11.05 1.36 -6.36
CA ASP A 67 10.48 2.41 -7.24
C ASP A 67 8.94 2.50 -7.18
N CYS A 68 8.40 2.47 -5.95
CA CYS A 68 6.95 2.49 -5.74
C CYS A 68 6.33 3.83 -6.16
N ARG A 69 5.25 3.77 -6.94
CA ARG A 69 4.49 4.96 -7.39
C ARG A 69 3.24 5.22 -6.56
N ILE A 70 2.74 4.18 -5.88
CA ILE A 70 1.54 4.24 -5.04
C ILE A 70 1.88 3.66 -3.68
N VAL A 71 1.40 4.29 -2.61
CA VAL A 71 1.46 3.76 -1.24
C VAL A 71 0.05 3.52 -0.73
N ILE A 72 -0.22 2.34 -0.18
CA ILE A 72 -1.46 2.01 0.51
C ILE A 72 -1.17 1.97 2.01
N THR A 73 -1.95 2.70 2.80
CA THR A 73 -1.80 2.79 4.25
C THR A 73 -3.13 2.97 4.97
N ALA A 74 -3.09 3.06 6.29
CA ALA A 74 -4.24 3.43 7.12
C ALA A 74 -3.92 4.70 7.92
N ASP A 75 -4.95 5.31 8.49
CA ASP A 75 -4.79 6.41 9.45
C ASP A 75 -3.88 5.99 10.63
N GLU A 76 -4.30 4.97 11.36
CA GLU A 76 -3.55 4.37 12.46
C GLU A 76 -3.72 2.84 12.50
N GLY A 77 -2.70 2.15 13.00
CA GLY A 77 -2.78 0.74 13.37
C GLY A 77 -3.00 0.60 14.88
N VAL A 78 -3.73 -0.42 15.32
CA VAL A 78 -3.84 -0.76 16.75
C VAL A 78 -3.22 -2.12 16.99
N ARG A 79 -2.18 -2.19 17.83
CA ARG A 79 -1.51 -3.45 18.19
C ARG A 79 -1.24 -3.47 19.69
N GLY A 80 -1.74 -4.50 20.38
CA GLY A 80 -1.57 -4.62 21.83
C GLY A 80 -2.11 -3.42 22.62
N GLY A 81 -3.22 -2.84 22.15
CA GLY A 81 -3.84 -1.65 22.77
C GLY A 81 -3.12 -0.32 22.49
N LYS A 82 -1.98 -0.32 21.80
CA LYS A 82 -1.26 0.89 21.41
C LYS A 82 -1.59 1.29 19.98
N SER A 83 -1.84 2.58 19.76
CA SER A 83 -1.98 3.17 18.44
C SER A 83 -0.60 3.39 17.81
N ILE A 84 -0.50 3.06 16.53
CA ILE A 84 0.68 3.25 15.67
C ILE A 84 0.28 4.26 14.61
N PRO A 85 0.92 5.45 14.53
CA PRO A 85 0.52 6.53 13.64
C PRO A 85 1.01 6.29 12.21
N LEU A 86 0.37 5.35 11.51
CA LEU A 86 0.78 4.87 10.19
C LEU A 86 0.85 6.01 9.16
N LYS A 87 -0.21 6.82 9.06
CA LYS A 87 -0.23 7.95 8.12
C LYS A 87 0.86 8.98 8.40
N SER A 88 1.18 9.24 9.67
CA SER A 88 2.27 10.15 10.03
C SER A 88 3.63 9.62 9.58
N ASN A 89 3.86 8.30 9.71
CA ASN A 89 5.09 7.67 9.24
C ASN A 89 5.20 7.71 7.72
N VAL A 90 4.08 7.51 7.01
CA VAL A 90 4.01 7.62 5.54
C VAL A 90 4.32 9.04 5.10
N ASP A 91 3.71 10.05 5.70
CA ASP A 91 3.97 11.44 5.33
C ASP A 91 5.45 11.80 5.43
N LYS A 92 6.10 11.45 6.54
CA LYS A 92 7.54 11.65 6.75
C LYS A 92 8.39 10.90 5.72
N ALA A 93 8.00 9.67 5.35
CA ALA A 93 8.72 8.91 4.35
C ALA A 93 8.59 9.55 2.95
N LEU A 94 7.39 10.04 2.63
CA LEU A 94 7.07 10.62 1.32
C LEU A 94 7.73 11.97 1.05
N GLU A 95 8.18 12.69 2.08
CA GLU A 95 9.01 13.90 1.91
C GLU A 95 10.28 13.64 1.08
N SER A 96 10.83 12.42 1.15
CA SER A 96 12.01 12.00 0.39
C SER A 96 11.69 11.10 -0.81
N CYS A 97 10.41 10.88 -1.14
CA CYS A 97 9.98 10.00 -2.22
C CYS A 97 9.11 10.78 -3.24
N PRO A 98 9.70 11.70 -4.03
CA PRO A 98 8.95 12.58 -4.94
C PRO A 98 8.23 11.85 -6.08
N GLN A 99 8.59 10.58 -6.31
CA GLN A 99 8.05 9.75 -7.39
C GLN A 99 6.73 9.07 -7.03
N VAL A 100 6.31 9.11 -5.76
CA VAL A 100 5.01 8.61 -5.32
C VAL A 100 3.92 9.61 -5.69
N SER A 101 3.05 9.22 -6.62
CA SER A 101 1.98 10.07 -7.12
C SER A 101 0.67 9.92 -6.34
N ALA A 102 0.47 8.80 -5.63
CA ALA A 102 -0.77 8.56 -4.90
C ALA A 102 -0.55 7.83 -3.56
N CYS A 103 -1.31 8.21 -2.55
CA CYS A 103 -1.40 7.56 -1.26
C CYS A 103 -2.86 7.20 -0.95
N LEU A 104 -3.16 5.90 -0.94
CA LEU A 104 -4.49 5.37 -0.60
C LEU A 104 -4.58 5.10 0.90
N VAL A 105 -5.52 5.75 1.59
CA VAL A 105 -5.65 5.73 3.05
C VAL A 105 -6.94 5.03 3.48
N VAL A 106 -6.83 3.99 4.29
CA VAL A 106 -7.96 3.31 4.95
C VAL A 106 -8.24 3.97 6.31
N ARG A 107 -9.50 4.34 6.55
CA ARG A 107 -9.95 4.86 7.86
C ARG A 107 -10.18 3.71 8.84
N ARG A 108 -9.22 3.44 9.72
CA ARG A 108 -9.28 2.35 10.70
C ARG A 108 -9.68 2.82 12.09
N THR A 109 -9.17 3.96 12.56
CA THR A 109 -9.47 4.50 13.90
C THR A 109 -10.29 5.79 13.84
N GLY A 110 -10.28 6.50 12.71
CA GLY A 110 -10.90 7.82 12.56
C GLY A 110 -10.07 8.93 13.22
N ALA A 111 -8.79 8.67 13.51
CA ALA A 111 -7.90 9.67 14.09
C ALA A 111 -7.69 10.86 13.15
N LYS A 112 -7.38 12.02 13.74
CA LYS A 112 -7.03 13.21 12.97
C LYS A 112 -5.65 13.03 12.35
N ILE A 113 -5.61 12.92 11.03
CA ILE A 113 -4.38 12.78 10.24
C ILE A 113 -4.11 14.04 9.41
N ASN A 114 -2.84 14.24 9.05
CA ASN A 114 -2.47 15.20 8.04
C ASN A 114 -2.91 14.70 6.65
N TRP A 115 -3.32 15.63 5.77
CA TRP A 115 -3.89 15.32 4.46
C TRP A 115 -3.31 16.20 3.37
N VAL A 116 -2.81 15.58 2.30
CA VAL A 116 -2.27 16.25 1.11
C VAL A 116 -3.24 16.05 -0.06
N HIS A 117 -4.01 17.09 -0.41
CA HIS A 117 -5.16 16.98 -1.31
C HIS A 117 -4.88 16.35 -2.69
N GLU A 118 -3.72 16.62 -3.29
CA GLU A 118 -3.37 16.13 -4.63
C GLU A 118 -2.81 14.69 -4.64
N ARG A 119 -2.51 14.14 -3.47
CA ARG A 119 -1.81 12.84 -3.32
C ARG A 119 -2.63 11.83 -2.53
N ASP A 120 -3.30 12.28 -1.48
CA ASP A 120 -3.96 11.42 -0.51
C ASP A 120 -5.43 11.18 -0.91
N HIS A 121 -5.85 9.92 -0.83
CA HIS A 121 -7.18 9.48 -1.23
C HIS A 121 -7.77 8.51 -0.20
N TYR A 122 -9.03 8.70 0.19
CA TYR A 122 -9.70 7.77 1.08
C TYR A 122 -10.21 6.54 0.34
N TYR A 123 -9.86 5.35 0.85
CA TYR A 123 -10.29 4.08 0.28
C TYR A 123 -11.81 3.97 0.16
N ASP A 124 -12.53 4.27 1.25
CA ASP A 124 -13.98 4.10 1.32
C ASP A 124 -14.76 5.08 0.45
N GLU A 125 -14.18 6.24 0.13
CA GLU A 125 -14.76 7.21 -0.78
C GLU A 125 -14.63 6.75 -2.24
N ILE A 126 -13.43 6.35 -2.67
CA ILE A 126 -13.23 5.89 -4.05
C ILE A 126 -13.92 4.54 -4.28
N CYS A 127 -13.95 3.66 -3.28
CA CYS A 127 -14.57 2.34 -3.35
C CYS A 127 -16.05 2.39 -3.78
N LYS A 128 -16.78 3.46 -3.39
CA LYS A 128 -18.17 3.70 -3.79
C LYS A 128 -18.32 4.12 -5.26
N THR A 129 -17.26 4.61 -5.88
CA THR A 129 -17.27 5.15 -7.26
C THR A 129 -16.82 4.16 -8.32
N VAL A 130 -16.30 2.99 -7.92
CA VAL A 130 -15.74 1.97 -8.82
C VAL A 130 -16.67 0.75 -8.93
N SER A 131 -16.47 -0.06 -9.99
CA SER A 131 -17.21 -1.31 -10.16
C SER A 131 -16.71 -2.40 -9.18
N ALA A 132 -17.62 -3.31 -8.81
CA ALA A 132 -17.30 -4.55 -8.10
C ALA A 132 -16.71 -5.64 -9.02
N ASP A 133 -16.62 -5.36 -10.31
CA ASP A 133 -16.04 -6.26 -11.30
C ASP A 133 -14.78 -5.64 -11.91
N CYS A 134 -13.77 -6.47 -12.11
CA CYS A 134 -12.48 -6.10 -12.70
C CYS A 134 -11.93 -7.34 -13.39
N GLU A 135 -11.64 -7.27 -14.68
CA GLU A 135 -10.97 -8.37 -15.37
C GLU A 135 -9.56 -8.61 -14.78
N CYS A 136 -9.16 -9.89 -14.74
CA CYS A 136 -7.81 -10.28 -14.35
C CYS A 136 -6.87 -10.05 -15.52
N GLU A 137 -5.71 -9.47 -15.26
CA GLU A 137 -4.65 -9.33 -16.23
C GLU A 137 -4.00 -10.69 -16.52
N GLU A 138 -3.79 -11.03 -17.79
CA GLU A 138 -3.01 -12.20 -18.17
C GLU A 138 -1.51 -11.94 -17.92
N MET A 139 -0.85 -12.92 -17.32
CA MET A 139 0.51 -12.77 -16.82
C MET A 139 1.33 -14.02 -17.09
N ASP A 140 2.62 -13.81 -17.34
CA ASP A 140 3.58 -14.89 -17.50
C ASP A 140 3.87 -15.56 -16.13
N ALA A 141 4.12 -16.86 -16.15
CA ALA A 141 4.39 -17.67 -14.96
C ALA A 141 5.65 -17.21 -14.20
N GLU A 142 6.62 -16.61 -14.90
CA GLU A 142 7.90 -16.15 -14.34
C GLU A 142 7.80 -14.76 -13.66
N ILE A 143 6.64 -14.10 -13.71
CA ILE A 143 6.49 -12.77 -13.11
C ILE A 143 6.45 -12.87 -11.58
N LEU A 144 7.40 -12.17 -10.94
CA LEU A 144 7.47 -12.04 -9.50
C LEU A 144 6.51 -10.94 -8.99
N TYR A 145 5.39 -11.37 -8.39
CA TYR A 145 4.40 -10.47 -7.78
C TYR A 145 4.80 -9.91 -6.43
N LEU A 146 5.79 -10.53 -5.79
CA LEU A 146 6.27 -10.17 -4.47
C LEU A 146 7.69 -9.61 -4.56
N TYR A 147 7.84 -8.31 -4.40
CA TYR A 147 9.16 -7.74 -4.13
C TYR A 147 9.47 -7.92 -2.64
N CYS A 148 9.98 -9.10 -2.28
CA CYS A 148 10.52 -9.37 -0.96
C CYS A 148 12.01 -9.03 -0.99
N ILE A 149 12.40 -7.83 -0.56
CA ILE A 149 13.80 -7.62 -0.15
C ILE A 149 14.06 -8.67 0.93
N PRO A 150 15.13 -9.49 0.82
CA PRO A 150 15.33 -10.62 1.69
C PRO A 150 15.16 -10.23 3.15
N LEU A 151 14.19 -10.85 3.84
CA LEU A 151 14.08 -10.87 5.29
C LEU A 151 15.42 -11.22 5.98
N VAL A 152 16.33 -11.86 5.24
CA VAL A 152 17.69 -12.24 5.65
C VAL A 152 18.59 -11.04 5.98
N GLN A 153 18.38 -9.84 5.43
CA GLN A 153 19.17 -8.67 5.84
C GLN A 153 18.66 -7.98 7.13
N LEU A 154 17.45 -8.30 7.60
CA LEU A 154 16.86 -7.66 8.79
C LEU A 154 17.10 -8.43 10.10
N VAL A 155 17.52 -9.70 10.04
CA VAL A 155 17.94 -10.45 11.24
C VAL A 155 19.33 -10.01 11.73
N ASN A 156 20.14 -9.39 10.87
CA ASN A 156 21.53 -9.00 11.20
C ASN A 156 21.70 -7.53 11.64
N GLN A 157 20.63 -6.77 11.86
CA GLN A 157 20.76 -5.36 12.30
C GLN A 157 20.39 -5.06 13.76
N LYS A 158 19.99 -6.05 14.58
CA LYS A 158 19.87 -5.87 16.04
C LYS A 158 20.09 -7.17 16.83
N VAL A 159 21.34 -7.49 17.12
CA VAL A 159 21.83 -7.87 18.46
C VAL A 159 23.13 -7.11 18.70
#